data_AF-A0A9P4QS52-F1
#
_entry.id   AF-A0A9P4QS52-F1
#
_cell.length_a   1.000
_cell.length_b   1.000
_cell.length_c   1.000
_cell.angle_alpha   90.00
_cell.angle_beta   90.00
_cell.angle_gamma   90.00
#
_symmetry.space_group_name_H-M   'P 1'
#
loop_
_entity.id
_entity.type
_entity.pdbx_description
1 polymer ?
#
loop_
_entity_poly.entity_id
_entity_poly.type
_entity_poly.pdbx_seq_one_letter_code
_entity_poly.pdbx_strand_id
1 'polypeptide(L)'
;MANRNSFGTFLIIGPTCFFLGILFSSFPYDYNVLWTNPPDREIFFKILEDHIKFLYASPPLISRILHIVIGTGLAGFIFKLYKANEANYLFDGASLVLYMAGITVYITNIVKGFRVVTAGLYGNIPEPVEGQADVDYITREDTLRVFAASNTILALVLVGVLVLQAGQWYALRKEEAEIAEIDRAEEEKKKAGKKKQ
;
A
#
# COMPACT_ATOMS: atom_id res chain seq x y z
N MET A 1 5.81 -4.55 -27.54
CA MET A 1 6.13 -4.15 -26.15
C MET A 1 4.89 -3.88 -25.29
N ALA A 2 3.75 -3.42 -25.86
CA ALA A 2 2.52 -3.09 -25.13
C ALA A 2 1.98 -4.14 -24.12
N ASN A 3 2.05 -5.44 -24.45
CA ASN A 3 1.48 -6.50 -23.58
C ASN A 3 2.23 -6.71 -22.26
N ARG A 4 3.52 -6.37 -22.19
CA ARG A 4 4.36 -6.67 -21.02
C ARG A 4 4.14 -5.67 -19.88
N ASN A 5 3.96 -4.38 -20.20
CA ASN A 5 3.65 -3.36 -19.19
C ASN A 5 2.26 -3.55 -18.60
N SER A 6 1.27 -3.95 -19.40
CA SER A 6 -0.11 -4.16 -18.92
C SER A 6 -0.22 -5.26 -17.85
N PHE A 7 0.46 -6.39 -18.04
CA PHE A 7 0.45 -7.49 -17.07
C PHE A 7 1.12 -7.12 -15.75
N GLY A 8 2.29 -6.46 -15.79
CA GLY A 8 2.97 -6.00 -14.58
C GLY A 8 2.13 -5.00 -13.78
N THR A 9 1.47 -4.06 -14.46
CA THR A 9 0.56 -3.10 -13.81
C THR A 9 -0.62 -3.80 -13.15
N PHE A 10 -1.20 -4.82 -13.78
CA PHE A 10 -2.27 -5.62 -13.18
C PHE A 10 -1.82 -6.32 -11.89
N LEU A 11 -0.62 -6.90 -11.89
CA LEU A 11 -0.02 -7.54 -10.71
C LEU A 11 0.24 -6.56 -9.56
N ILE A 12 0.28 -5.24 -9.81
CA ILE A 12 0.42 -4.21 -8.77
C ILE A 12 -0.96 -3.73 -8.32
N ILE A 13 -1.84 -3.37 -9.25
CA ILE A 13 -3.16 -2.80 -8.95
C ILE A 13 -4.04 -3.81 -8.19
N GLY A 14 -4.06 -5.08 -8.62
CA GLY A 14 -4.89 -6.12 -7.99
C GLY A 14 -4.63 -6.25 -6.48
N PRO A 15 -3.39 -6.55 -6.06
CA PRO A 15 -3.00 -6.57 -4.65
C PRO A 15 -3.28 -5.26 -3.91
N THR A 16 -3.01 -4.11 -4.55
CA THR A 16 -3.21 -2.79 -3.92
C THR A 16 -4.69 -2.55 -3.61
N CYS A 17 -5.59 -2.83 -4.55
CA CYS A 17 -7.04 -2.73 -4.35
C CYS A 17 -7.55 -3.75 -3.31
N PHE A 18 -7.01 -4.97 -3.30
CA PHE A 18 -7.36 -5.97 -2.30
C PHE A 18 -7.03 -5.48 -0.87
N PHE A 19 -5.84 -4.92 -0.64
CA PHE A 19 -5.48 -4.38 0.67
C PHE A 19 -6.29 -3.13 1.03
N LEU A 20 -6.57 -2.25 0.07
CA LEU A 20 -7.48 -1.12 0.32
C LEU A 20 -8.88 -1.59 0.73
N GLY A 21 -9.38 -2.68 0.14
CA GLY A 21 -10.64 -3.30 0.55
C GLY A 21 -10.61 -3.81 2.00
N ILE A 22 -9.51 -4.45 2.42
CA ILE A 22 -9.32 -4.87 3.82
C ILE A 22 -9.31 -3.66 4.75
N LEU A 23 -8.52 -2.63 4.43
CA LEU A 23 -8.40 -1.42 5.24
C LEU A 23 -9.73 -0.67 5.33
N PHE A 24 -10.50 -0.62 4.24
CA PHE A 24 -11.84 -0.06 4.24
C PHE A 24 -12.80 -0.86 5.15
N SER A 25 -12.68 -2.19 5.17
CA SER A 25 -13.44 -3.03 6.11
C SER A 25 -13.05 -2.81 7.58
N SER A 26 -11.81 -2.39 7.86
CA SER A 26 -11.36 -2.04 9.22
C SER A 26 -11.74 -0.61 9.64
N PHE A 27 -12.05 0.27 8.68
CA PHE A 27 -12.33 1.68 8.93
C PHE A 27 -13.45 1.95 9.97
N PRO A 28 -14.58 1.21 10.00
CA PRO A 28 -15.61 1.43 11.02
C PRO A 28 -15.13 1.23 12.46
N TYR A 29 -14.16 0.33 12.67
CA TYR A 29 -13.56 0.06 13.98
C TYR A 29 -12.58 1.17 14.38
N ASP A 30 -11.84 1.71 13.41
CA ASP A 30 -10.83 2.76 13.61
C ASP A 30 -11.46 4.15 13.76
N TYR A 31 -12.64 4.39 13.14
CA TYR A 31 -13.20 5.72 12.97
C TYR A 31 -13.40 6.48 14.28
N ASN A 32 -14.08 5.87 15.26
CA ASN A 32 -14.39 6.53 16.53
C ASN A 32 -13.19 6.58 17.50
N VAL A 33 -12.14 5.80 17.22
CA VAL A 33 -10.89 5.83 17.98
C VAL A 33 -10.01 7.01 17.56
N LEU A 34 -10.06 7.37 16.27
CA LEU A 34 -9.18 8.39 15.67
C LEU A 34 -9.85 9.75 15.43
N TRP A 35 -11.07 9.75 14.88
CA TRP A 35 -11.65 10.95 14.25
C TRP A 35 -12.76 11.62 15.06
N THR A 36 -13.24 10.96 16.11
CA THR A 36 -14.32 11.48 16.97
C THR A 36 -13.97 11.35 18.46
N ASN A 37 -14.72 12.09 19.28
CA ASN A 37 -14.60 12.06 20.74
C ASN A 37 -15.99 11.76 21.34
N PRO A 38 -16.50 10.53 21.22
CA PRO A 38 -17.80 10.16 21.78
C PRO A 38 -17.77 10.22 23.32
N PRO A 39 -18.92 10.44 23.98
CA PRO A 39 -18.98 10.53 25.44
C PRO A 39 -18.48 9.28 26.16
N ASP A 40 -18.73 8.11 25.60
CA ASP A 40 -18.18 6.83 26.05
C ASP A 40 -17.20 6.29 25.00
N ARG A 41 -15.91 6.52 25.22
CA ARG A 41 -14.83 6.07 24.32
C ARG A 41 -14.44 4.62 24.54
N GLU A 42 -14.65 4.10 25.75
CA GLU A 42 -14.18 2.77 26.14
C GLU A 42 -14.88 1.68 25.32
N ILE A 43 -16.16 1.87 25.00
CA ILE A 43 -16.91 0.97 24.11
C ILE A 43 -16.20 0.83 22.75
N PHE A 44 -15.73 1.92 22.15
CA PHE A 44 -15.09 1.89 20.83
C PHE A 44 -13.70 1.27 20.88
N PHE A 45 -12.92 1.56 21.93
CA PHE A 45 -11.64 0.88 22.14
C PHE A 45 -11.81 -0.62 22.34
N LYS A 46 -12.84 -1.04 23.08
CA LYS A 46 -13.18 -2.45 23.25
C LYS A 46 -13.57 -3.12 21.93
N ILE A 47 -14.44 -2.49 21.14
CA ILE A 47 -14.84 -3.00 19.82
C ILE A 47 -13.62 -3.20 18.91
N LEU A 48 -12.70 -2.23 18.88
CA LEU A 48 -11.46 -2.34 18.11
C LEU A 48 -10.55 -3.46 18.65
N GLU A 49 -10.38 -3.55 19.96
CA GLU A 49 -9.55 -4.58 20.60
C GLU A 49 -10.09 -5.99 20.32
N ASP A 50 -11.39 -6.19 20.46
CA ASP A 50 -12.05 -7.48 20.19
C ASP A 50 -11.92 -7.86 18.70
N HIS A 51 -12.01 -6.88 17.79
CA HIS A 51 -11.75 -7.09 16.36
C HIS A 51 -10.30 -7.53 16.09
N ILE A 52 -9.32 -6.88 16.71
CA ILE A 52 -7.89 -7.23 16.58
C ILE A 52 -7.63 -8.65 17.10
N LYS A 53 -8.17 -8.99 18.27
CA LYS A 53 -8.05 -10.35 18.85
C LYS A 53 -8.69 -11.41 17.96
N PHE A 54 -9.86 -11.12 17.39
CA PHE A 54 -10.53 -12.01 16.43
C PHE A 54 -9.66 -12.27 15.19
N LEU A 55 -9.08 -11.21 14.62
CA LEU A 55 -8.17 -11.32 13.47
C LEU A 55 -6.90 -12.10 13.81
N TYR A 56 -6.32 -11.90 15.00
CA TYR A 56 -5.14 -12.66 15.43
C TYR A 56 -5.45 -14.15 15.67
N ALA A 57 -6.63 -14.46 16.21
CA ALA A 57 -7.08 -15.84 16.43
C ALA A 57 -7.49 -16.56 15.13
N SER A 58 -7.53 -15.85 14.00
CA SER A 58 -7.94 -16.42 12.72
C SER A 58 -6.96 -17.50 12.22
N PRO A 59 -7.43 -18.48 11.43
CA PRO A 59 -6.58 -19.54 10.92
C PRO A 59 -5.34 -19.01 10.18
N PRO A 60 -4.15 -19.63 10.33
CA PRO A 60 -2.90 -19.18 9.70
C PRO A 60 -2.98 -19.05 8.17
N LEU A 61 -3.94 -19.73 7.54
CA LEU A 61 -4.24 -19.61 6.12
C LEU A 61 -4.48 -18.16 5.69
N ILE A 62 -5.20 -17.36 6.50
CA ILE A 62 -5.50 -15.96 6.15
C ILE A 62 -4.20 -15.16 6.04
N SER A 63 -3.33 -15.24 7.05
CA SER A 63 -2.03 -14.56 7.03
C SER A 63 -1.17 -15.01 5.84
N ARG A 64 -1.17 -16.30 5.49
CA ARG A 64 -0.42 -16.79 4.31
C ARG A 64 -0.94 -16.19 3.01
N ILE A 65 -2.26 -16.10 2.83
CA ILE A 65 -2.87 -15.45 1.66
C ILE A 65 -2.44 -13.99 1.58
N LEU A 66 -2.47 -13.25 2.69
CA LEU A 66 -2.01 -11.85 2.71
C LEU A 66 -0.56 -11.72 2.23
N HIS A 67 0.36 -12.53 2.75
CA HIS A 67 1.76 -12.49 2.33
C HIS A 67 1.96 -12.88 0.86
N ILE A 68 1.19 -13.83 0.32
CA ILE A 68 1.21 -14.18 -1.11
C ILE A 68 0.79 -12.98 -1.96
N VAL A 69 -0.26 -12.27 -1.55
CA VAL A 69 -0.75 -11.08 -2.24
C VAL A 69 0.27 -9.93 -2.17
N ILE A 70 0.95 -9.74 -1.02
CA ILE A 70 2.09 -8.81 -0.92
C ILE A 70 3.19 -9.20 -1.91
N GLY A 71 3.57 -10.48 -1.94
CA GLY A 71 4.59 -11.01 -2.83
C GLY A 71 4.23 -10.83 -4.31
N THR A 72 2.96 -10.96 -4.66
CA THR A 72 2.46 -10.72 -6.03
C THR A 72 2.62 -9.26 -6.44
N GLY A 73 2.28 -8.32 -5.55
CA GLY A 73 2.50 -6.89 -5.77
C GLY A 73 3.97 -6.56 -6.00
N LEU A 74 4.85 -7.09 -5.15
CA LEU A 74 6.30 -6.92 -5.27
C LEU A 74 6.86 -7.53 -6.56
N ALA A 75 6.38 -8.71 -6.94
CA ALA A 75 6.76 -9.36 -8.20
C ALA A 75 6.35 -8.51 -9.41
N GLY A 76 5.19 -7.84 -9.35
CA GLY A 76 4.75 -6.88 -10.37
C GLY A 76 5.75 -5.73 -10.57
N PHE A 77 6.22 -5.12 -9.49
CA PHE A 77 7.25 -4.07 -9.55
C PHE A 77 8.57 -4.57 -10.14
N ILE A 78 9.08 -5.70 -9.64
CA ILE A 78 10.33 -6.29 -10.15
C ILE A 78 10.21 -6.59 -11.65
N PHE A 79 9.06 -7.13 -12.07
CA PHE A 79 8.81 -7.46 -13.47
C PHE A 79 8.84 -6.23 -14.39
N LYS A 80 8.28 -5.10 -13.95
CA LYS A 80 8.27 -3.82 -14.70
C LYS A 80 9.64 -3.15 -14.71
N LEU A 81 10.41 -3.25 -13.62
CA LEU A 81 11.72 -2.61 -13.49
C LEU A 81 12.85 -3.35 -14.21
N TYR A 82 12.70 -4.64 -14.52
CA TYR A 82 13.74 -5.43 -15.19
C TYR A 82 14.12 -4.94 -16.60
N LYS A 83 13.23 -4.23 -17.30
CA LYS A 83 13.50 -3.54 -18.58
C LYS A 83 12.71 -2.23 -18.65
N ALA A 84 13.05 -1.27 -17.79
CA ALA A 84 12.34 0.00 -17.66
C ALA A 84 12.82 1.06 -18.68
N ASN A 85 11.87 1.88 -19.15
CA ASN A 85 12.15 3.19 -19.77
C ASN A 85 12.20 4.29 -18.68
N GLU A 86 12.54 5.53 -19.02
CA GLU A 86 12.64 6.63 -18.04
C GLU A 86 11.34 6.86 -17.26
N ALA A 87 10.17 6.76 -17.91
CA ALA A 87 8.87 6.91 -17.26
C ALA A 87 8.63 5.81 -16.21
N ASN A 88 8.99 4.56 -16.52
CA ASN A 88 8.92 3.45 -15.57
C ASN A 88 9.83 3.71 -14.37
N TYR A 89 11.05 4.21 -14.56
CA TYR A 89 11.96 4.47 -13.43
C TYR A 89 11.38 5.47 -12.43
N LEU A 90 10.75 6.55 -12.90
CA LEU A 90 10.18 7.56 -12.01
C LEU A 90 8.91 7.06 -11.32
N PHE A 91 7.91 6.61 -12.09
CA PHE A 91 6.60 6.27 -11.54
C PHE A 91 6.58 4.89 -10.87
N ASP A 92 7.19 3.86 -11.47
CA ASP A 92 7.27 2.53 -10.85
C ASP A 92 8.28 2.52 -9.70
N GLY A 93 9.38 3.27 -9.81
CA GLY A 93 10.34 3.42 -8.72
C GLY A 93 9.72 4.09 -7.48
N ALA A 94 9.04 5.23 -7.66
CA ALA A 94 8.34 5.90 -6.56
C ALA A 94 7.21 5.02 -5.97
N SER A 95 6.45 4.33 -6.84
CA SER A 95 5.42 3.38 -6.41
C SER A 95 6.00 2.23 -5.58
N LEU A 96 7.15 1.70 -5.98
CA LEU A 96 7.84 0.64 -5.22
C LEU A 96 8.30 1.15 -3.85
N VAL A 97 8.85 2.36 -3.76
CA VAL A 97 9.24 2.95 -2.47
C VAL A 97 8.04 3.09 -1.54
N LEU A 98 6.91 3.61 -2.03
CA LEU A 98 5.66 3.67 -1.27
C LEU A 98 5.20 2.27 -0.84
N TYR A 99 5.23 1.30 -1.75
CA TYR A 99 4.84 -0.08 -1.43
C TYR A 99 5.72 -0.70 -0.33
N MET A 100 7.04 -0.45 -0.38
CA MET A 100 7.99 -0.89 0.65
C MET A 100 7.79 -0.19 1.99
N ALA A 101 7.44 1.10 1.98
CA ALA A 101 7.04 1.83 3.18
C ALA A 101 5.77 1.19 3.80
N GLY A 102 4.79 0.82 2.96
CA GLY A 102 3.62 0.07 3.40
C GLY A 102 3.96 -1.28 4.03
N ILE A 103 4.84 -2.07 3.39
CA ILE A 103 5.32 -3.34 3.98
C ILE A 103 6.00 -3.11 5.33
N THR A 104 6.79 -2.04 5.45
CA THR A 104 7.46 -1.70 6.70
C THR A 104 6.45 -1.41 7.81
N VAL A 105 5.47 -0.53 7.56
CA VAL A 105 4.40 -0.22 8.53
C VAL A 105 3.59 -1.47 8.88
N TYR A 106 3.30 -2.33 7.90
CA TYR A 106 2.62 -3.61 8.15
C TYR A 106 3.42 -4.49 9.14
N ILE A 107 4.72 -4.67 8.90
CA ILE A 107 5.55 -5.52 9.77
C ILE A 107 5.76 -4.87 11.15
N THR A 108 6.10 -3.58 11.19
CA THR A 108 6.50 -2.91 12.43
C THR A 108 5.33 -2.56 13.32
N ASN A 109 4.18 -2.21 12.74
CA ASN A 109 3.05 -1.67 13.50
C ASN A 109 1.89 -2.66 13.55
N ILE A 110 1.47 -3.21 12.41
CA ILE A 110 0.29 -4.10 12.36
C ILE A 110 0.61 -5.48 12.95
N VAL A 111 1.65 -6.17 12.45
CA VAL A 111 2.01 -7.51 12.95
C VAL A 111 2.42 -7.47 14.42
N LYS A 112 3.19 -6.46 14.84
CA LYS A 112 3.54 -6.29 16.27
C LYS A 112 2.32 -5.91 17.10
N GLY A 113 1.48 -5.00 16.62
CA GLY A 113 0.27 -4.57 17.32
C GLY A 113 -0.69 -5.72 17.58
N PHE A 114 -0.89 -6.63 16.62
CA PHE A 114 -1.65 -7.86 16.84
C PHE A 114 -1.15 -8.69 18.03
N ARG A 115 0.17 -8.86 18.15
CA ARG A 115 0.79 -9.63 19.25
C ARG A 115 0.63 -8.93 20.59
N VAL A 116 0.91 -7.62 20.63
CA VAL A 116 0.84 -6.81 21.87
C VAL A 116 -0.59 -6.76 22.40
N VAL A 117 -1.56 -6.42 21.54
CA VAL A 117 -2.98 -6.33 21.89
C VAL A 117 -3.52 -7.67 22.36
N THR A 118 -3.19 -8.76 21.67
CA THR A 118 -3.70 -10.09 22.06
C THR A 118 -3.07 -10.61 23.34
N ALA A 119 -1.78 -10.32 23.57
CA ALA A 119 -1.10 -10.69 24.81
C ALA A 119 -1.54 -9.83 26.00
N GLY A 120 -2.31 -8.76 25.79
CA GLY A 120 -2.70 -7.82 26.84
C GLY A 120 -1.51 -7.07 27.45
N LEU A 121 -0.40 -7.00 26.71
CA LEU A 121 0.85 -6.35 27.15
C LEU A 121 0.74 -4.84 26.96
N TYR A 122 -0.18 -4.22 27.70
CA TYR A 122 -0.31 -2.77 27.78
C TYR A 122 0.52 -2.29 28.96
N GLY A 123 1.56 -1.48 28.71
CA GLY A 123 2.38 -0.84 29.75
C GLY A 123 3.20 -1.76 30.69
N ASN A 124 3.12 -3.09 30.59
CA ASN A 124 3.89 -4.02 31.43
C ASN A 124 5.05 -4.66 30.67
N ILE A 125 6.11 -3.87 30.41
CA ILE A 125 7.44 -4.44 30.25
C ILE A 125 8.09 -4.37 31.65
N PRO A 126 8.26 -5.51 32.36
CA PRO A 126 9.07 -5.54 33.55
C PRO A 126 10.53 -5.47 33.10
N GLU A 127 11.02 -4.26 32.87
CA GLU A 127 12.38 -3.77 33.10
C GLU A 127 12.66 -2.60 32.14
N PRO A 128 13.06 -1.43 32.66
CA PRO A 128 13.69 -0.42 31.82
C PRO A 128 15.01 -1.02 31.32
N VAL A 129 15.20 -1.08 30.01
CA VAL A 129 16.54 -1.28 29.45
C VAL A 129 17.36 -0.06 29.87
N GLU A 130 18.34 -0.26 30.76
CA GLU A 130 19.25 0.81 31.20
C GLU A 130 19.85 1.49 29.97
N GLY A 131 19.52 2.78 29.77
CA GLY A 131 19.98 3.59 28.65
C GLY A 131 18.88 4.22 27.77
N GLN A 132 17.60 3.89 27.97
CA GLN A 132 16.49 4.59 27.30
C GLN A 132 15.72 5.48 28.29
N ALA A 133 16.14 6.74 28.38
CA ALA A 133 15.35 7.81 28.97
C ALA A 133 14.23 8.20 27.98
N ASP A 134 13.16 7.38 27.91
CA ASP A 134 11.82 7.70 27.39
C ASP A 134 11.05 6.39 27.11
N VAL A 135 10.97 5.47 28.08
CA VAL A 135 9.98 4.39 27.99
C VAL A 135 8.65 4.95 28.47
N ASP A 136 8.00 5.71 27.58
CA ASP A 136 6.63 6.17 27.74
C ASP A 136 5.76 4.93 28.00
N TYR A 137 5.05 4.89 29.12
CA TYR A 137 4.17 3.77 29.46
C TYR A 137 3.02 3.78 28.46
N ILE A 138 3.18 3.08 27.32
CA ILE A 138 2.18 3.07 26.25
C ILE A 138 0.89 2.49 26.83
N THR A 139 -0.12 3.35 26.97
CA THR A 139 -1.42 2.95 27.48
C THR A 139 -2.12 2.02 26.48
N ARG A 140 -3.14 1.30 26.94
CA ARG A 140 -3.99 0.50 26.04
C ARG A 140 -4.58 1.35 24.91
N GLU A 141 -5.08 2.53 25.25
CA GLU A 141 -5.66 3.45 24.29
C GLU A 141 -4.63 3.91 23.26
N ASP A 142 -3.42 4.27 23.69
CA ASP A 142 -2.36 4.71 22.77
C ASP A 142 -1.92 3.57 21.84
N THR A 143 -1.80 2.36 22.36
CA THR A 143 -1.51 1.16 21.55
C THR A 143 -2.56 0.96 20.46
N LEU A 144 -3.84 1.04 20.83
CA LEU A 144 -4.97 0.86 19.91
C LEU A 144 -5.06 2.02 18.90
N ARG A 145 -4.79 3.27 19.31
CA ARG A 145 -4.70 4.43 18.41
C ARG A 145 -3.57 4.30 17.43
N VAL A 146 -2.38 3.86 17.84
CA VAL A 146 -1.23 3.62 16.95
C VAL A 146 -1.56 2.54 15.92
N PHE A 147 -2.25 1.48 16.33
CA PHE A 147 -2.71 0.43 15.39
C PHE A 147 -3.70 1.00 14.36
N ALA A 148 -4.75 1.69 14.81
CA ALA A 148 -5.75 2.32 13.93
C ALA A 148 -5.12 3.37 12.99
N ALA A 149 -4.21 4.19 13.50
CA ALA A 149 -3.48 5.17 12.70
C ALA A 149 -2.62 4.49 11.63
N SER A 150 -2.02 3.33 11.95
CA SER A 150 -1.23 2.55 10.99
C SER A 150 -2.08 2.03 9.82
N ASN A 151 -3.34 1.62 10.05
CA ASN A 151 -4.27 1.28 8.98
C ASN A 151 -4.55 2.48 8.06
N THR A 152 -4.74 3.67 8.64
CA THR A 152 -4.96 4.90 7.87
C THR A 152 -3.72 5.28 7.04
N ILE A 153 -2.52 5.20 7.62
CA ILE A 153 -1.26 5.45 6.91
C ILE A 153 -1.09 4.47 5.76
N LEU A 154 -1.35 3.17 5.99
CA LEU A 154 -1.32 2.16 4.93
C LEU A 154 -2.28 2.49 3.79
N ALA A 155 -3.50 2.94 4.10
CA ALA A 155 -4.48 3.30 3.08
C ALA A 155 -3.98 4.48 2.22
N LEU A 156 -3.44 5.52 2.85
CA LEU A 156 -2.88 6.68 2.13
C LEU A 156 -1.71 6.30 1.23
N VAL A 157 -0.79 5.47 1.73
CA VAL A 157 0.38 5.01 0.97
C VAL A 157 -0.06 4.17 -0.23
N LEU A 158 -1.02 3.25 -0.05
CA LEU A 158 -1.53 2.41 -1.14
C LEU A 158 -2.37 3.20 -2.16
N VAL A 159 -3.13 4.20 -1.73
CA VAL A 159 -3.76 5.17 -2.65
C VAL A 159 -2.69 5.90 -3.46
N GLY A 160 -1.59 6.32 -2.81
CA GLY A 160 -0.44 6.90 -3.50
C GLY A 160 0.13 6.00 -4.59
N VAL A 161 0.24 4.68 -4.33
CA VAL A 161 0.62 3.69 -5.35
C VAL A 161 -0.37 3.71 -6.54
N LEU A 162 -1.68 3.66 -6.28
CA LEU A 162 -2.68 3.71 -7.37
C LEU A 162 -2.60 4.99 -8.20
N VAL A 163 -2.43 6.15 -7.54
CA VAL A 163 -2.30 7.44 -8.22
C VAL A 163 -1.06 7.46 -9.12
N LEU A 164 0.09 6.97 -8.65
CA LEU A 164 1.30 6.89 -9.46
C LEU A 164 1.17 5.91 -10.62
N GLN A 165 0.53 4.75 -10.42
CA GLN A 165 0.28 3.79 -11.49
C GLN A 165 -0.69 4.36 -12.55
N ALA A 166 -1.71 5.13 -12.14
CA ALA A 166 -2.59 5.85 -13.06
C ALA A 166 -1.84 6.97 -13.81
N GLY A 167 -0.96 7.71 -13.11
CA GLY A 167 -0.11 8.73 -13.70
C GLY A 167 0.83 8.17 -14.77
N GLN A 168 1.44 7.02 -14.50
CA GLN A 168 2.25 6.31 -15.49
C GLN A 168 1.42 5.89 -16.71
N TRP A 169 0.22 5.33 -16.48
CA TRP A 169 -0.65 4.94 -17.58
C TRP A 169 -0.99 6.15 -18.47
N TYR A 170 -1.30 7.29 -17.87
CA TYR A 170 -1.57 8.53 -18.60
C TYR A 170 -0.34 9.03 -19.37
N ALA A 171 0.85 9.03 -18.74
CA ALA A 171 2.09 9.45 -19.36
C ALA A 171 2.45 8.58 -20.58
N LEU A 172 2.35 7.25 -20.45
CA LEU A 172 2.59 6.30 -21.54
C LEU A 172 1.59 6.50 -22.68
N ARG A 173 0.30 6.72 -22.37
CA ARG A 173 -0.74 6.95 -23.38
C ARG A 173 -0.46 8.21 -24.21
N LYS A 174 0.06 9.25 -23.56
CA LYS A 174 0.42 10.51 -24.22
C LYS A 174 1.64 10.33 -25.11
N GLU A 175 2.68 9.66 -24.61
CA GLU A 175 3.89 9.34 -25.38
C GLU A 175 3.55 8.49 -26.64
N GLU A 176 2.69 7.48 -26.49
CA GLU A 176 2.21 6.65 -27.62
C GLU A 176 1.45 7.48 -28.68
N ALA A 177 0.66 8.47 -28.25
CA ALA A 177 -0.07 9.34 -29.17
C ALA A 177 0.89 10.26 -29.96
N GLU A 178 1.88 10.84 -29.29
CA GLU A 178 2.89 11.71 -29.91
C GLU A 178 3.73 10.94 -30.95
N ILE A 179 4.15 9.71 -30.63
CA ILE A 179 4.90 8.85 -31.57
C ILE A 179 4.04 8.52 -32.79
N ALA A 180 2.76 8.19 -32.60
CA ALA A 180 1.85 7.86 -33.70
C ALA A 180 1.60 9.05 -34.64
N GLU A 181 1.59 10.28 -34.13
CA GLU A 181 1.50 11.49 -34.96
C GLU A 181 2.76 11.71 -35.80
N ILE A 182 3.94 11.51 -35.20
CA ILE A 182 5.23 11.59 -35.91
C ILE A 182 5.30 10.55 -37.02
N ASP A 183 4.95 9.28 -36.73
CA ASP A 183 4.96 8.20 -37.71
C ASP A 183 4.01 8.48 -38.88
N ARG A 184 2.80 9.01 -38.61
CA ARG A 184 1.85 9.41 -39.66
C ARG A 184 2.42 10.53 -40.54
N ALA A 185 3.02 11.56 -39.94
CA ALA A 185 3.62 12.66 -40.68
C ALA A 185 4.80 12.20 -41.55
N GLU A 186 5.60 11.24 -41.07
CA GLU A 186 6.67 10.63 -41.86
C GLU A 186 6.14 9.81 -43.04
N GLU A 187 5.08 9.02 -42.84
CA GLU A 187 4.44 8.26 -43.92
C GLU A 187 3.87 9.17 -45.00
N GLU A 188 3.23 10.28 -44.63
CA GLU A 188 2.71 11.27 -45.58
C GLU A 188 3.83 11.91 -46.39
N LYS A 189 4.95 12.28 -45.75
CA LYS A 189 6.14 12.79 -46.46
C LYS A 189 6.72 11.77 -47.43
N LYS A 190 6.81 10.49 -47.03
CA LYS A 190 7.31 9.39 -47.90
C LYS A 190 6.37 9.14 -49.09
N LYS A 191 5.05 9.21 -48.90
CA LYS A 191 4.05 9.08 -49.99
C LYS A 191 4.07 10.27 -50.95
N ALA A 192 4.29 11.49 -50.45
CA ALA A 192 4.42 12.69 -51.28
C ALA A 192 5.71 12.70 -52.13
N GLY A 193 6.82 12.18 -51.59
CA GLY A 193 8.08 12.05 -52.33
C GLY A 193 8.01 11.06 -53.49
N LYS A 194 7.31 9.92 -53.33
CA LYS A 194 7.13 8.91 -54.38
C LYS A 194 6.20 9.34 -55.53
N LYS A 195 5.34 10.34 -55.34
CA LYS A 195 4.46 10.86 -56.41
C LYS A 195 5.13 11.88 -57.33
N LYS A 196 6.34 12.36 -57.00
CA LYS A 196 7.09 13.36 -57.76
C LYS A 196 8.18 12.77 -58.65
N GLN A 197 8.33 11.45 -58.68
CA GLN A 197 9.28 10.70 -59.50
C GLN A 197 8.52 9.89 -60.54
#